data_AF-A0A7Y5Q7X8-F1
#
_entry.id   AF-A0A7Y5Q7X8-F1
#
_cell.length_a   1.000
_cell.length_b   1.000
_cell.length_c   1.000
_cell.angle_alpha   90.00
_cell.angle_beta   90.00
_cell.angle_gamma   90.00
#
_symmetry.space_group_name_H-M   'P 1'
#
loop_
_entity.id
_entity.type
_entity.pdbx_description
1 polymer ?
#
loop_
_entity_poly.entity_id
_entity_poly.type
_entity_poly.pdbx_seq_one_letter_code
_entity_poly.pdbx_strand_id
1 'polypeptide(L)'
;MELAGQCRADGWDAARRLRLACFLAGALAWLVAEVDPSLTYHGAGMTSLPAFSPDPLFLRDHLSRPGGPLAYAAAWLSQWFVFPAAGAWVLVAVAGGTALAVDAIGRDLAGKTLPGLRYLPAAVLLIADAQYLHFLDWQLGWLLCFAATALWLRLPRGRPAAGLLGLVMLYYLAGGAMLVAALVLALGDPRLGVLWPAAVLVPEPRT
;
A
#
# COMPACT_ATOMS: atom_id res chain seq x y z
N MET A 1 24.86 21.42 -21.83
CA MET A 1 23.38 21.40 -21.60
C MET A 1 22.94 20.23 -20.73
N GLU A 2 23.60 19.07 -20.80
CA GLU A 2 23.25 17.86 -20.03
C GLU A 2 23.33 18.04 -18.50
N LEU A 3 24.37 18.71 -17.99
CA LEU A 3 24.57 18.98 -16.55
C LEU A 3 23.46 19.83 -15.91
N ALA A 4 22.86 20.76 -16.66
CA ALA A 4 21.77 21.60 -16.17
C ALA A 4 20.43 20.83 -16.09
N GLY A 5 20.26 19.81 -16.95
CA GLY A 5 19.12 18.90 -16.92
C GLY A 5 19.17 17.94 -15.73
N GLN A 6 20.35 17.38 -15.44
CA GLN A 6 20.58 16.50 -14.29
C GLN A 6 20.35 17.21 -12.94
N CYS A 7 20.93 18.41 -12.76
CA CYS A 7 20.77 19.17 -11.51
C CYS A 7 19.30 19.57 -11.24
N ARG A 8 18.50 19.81 -12.30
CA ARG A 8 17.07 20.09 -12.19
C ARG A 8 16.24 18.85 -11.85
N ALA A 9 16.57 17.69 -12.44
CA ALA A 9 15.90 16.43 -12.14
C ALA A 9 16.13 15.97 -10.68
N ASP A 10 17.38 16.09 -10.21
CA ASP A 10 17.75 15.77 -8.82
C ASP A 10 17.00 16.65 -7.80
N GLY A 11 16.85 17.95 -8.11
CA GLY A 11 16.10 18.88 -7.27
C GLY A 11 14.60 18.54 -7.16
N TRP A 12 13.99 18.03 -8.25
CA TRP A 12 12.58 17.63 -8.25
C TRP A 12 12.35 16.36 -7.42
N ASP A 13 13.30 15.44 -7.48
CA ASP A 13 13.29 14.22 -6.65
C ASP A 13 13.49 14.53 -5.17
N ALA A 14 14.39 15.45 -4.83
CA ALA A 14 14.59 15.92 -3.46
C ALA A 14 13.32 16.58 -2.91
N ALA A 15 12.71 17.51 -3.64
CA ALA A 15 11.47 18.17 -3.22
C ALA A 15 10.29 17.19 -3.08
N ARG A 16 10.25 16.13 -3.91
CA ARG A 16 9.24 15.07 -3.81
C ARG A 16 9.44 14.21 -2.55
N ARG A 17 10.68 13.84 -2.23
CA ARG A 17 11.02 13.08 -1.01
C ARG A 17 10.73 13.91 0.24
N LEU A 18 11.10 15.20 0.21
CA LEU A 18 10.83 16.13 1.31
C LEU A 18 9.33 16.24 1.60
N ARG A 19 8.49 16.43 0.57
CA ARG A 19 7.03 16.51 0.76
C ARG A 19 6.44 15.24 1.37
N LEU A 20 6.93 14.06 0.97
CA LEU A 20 6.51 12.80 1.58
C LEU A 20 6.97 12.73 3.04
N ALA A 21 8.22 13.08 3.32
CA ALA A 21 8.75 13.09 4.68
C ALA A 21 7.96 14.05 5.59
N CYS A 22 7.63 15.26 5.12
CA CYS A 22 6.78 16.20 5.85
C CYS A 22 5.38 15.63 6.11
N PHE A 23 4.76 15.00 5.10
CA PHE A 23 3.46 14.35 5.27
C PHE A 23 3.52 13.24 6.33
N LEU A 24 4.51 12.35 6.27
CA LEU A 24 4.66 11.25 7.22
C LEU A 24 5.02 11.74 8.63
N ALA A 25 5.86 12.76 8.74
CA ALA A 25 6.19 13.38 10.03
C ALA A 25 4.96 14.06 10.65
N GLY A 26 4.16 14.76 9.85
CA GLY A 26 2.89 15.35 10.29
C GLY A 26 1.88 14.28 10.71
N ALA A 27 1.74 13.21 9.94
CA ALA A 27 0.87 12.08 10.27
C ALA A 27 1.31 11.39 11.57
N LEU A 28 2.62 11.18 11.76
CA LEU A 28 3.17 10.61 12.99
C LEU A 28 2.88 11.50 14.19
N ALA A 29 3.14 12.81 14.07
CA ALA A 29 2.88 13.77 15.13
C ALA A 29 1.38 13.81 15.49
N TRP A 30 0.50 13.81 14.50
CA TRP A 30 -0.95 13.78 14.70
C TRP A 30 -1.42 12.48 15.36
N LEU A 31 -0.93 11.31 14.92
CA LEU A 31 -1.27 10.03 15.53
C LEU A 31 -0.83 9.93 16.99
N VAL A 32 0.35 10.45 17.32
CA VAL A 32 0.88 10.43 18.70
C VAL A 32 0.18 11.45 19.59
N ALA A 33 -0.13 12.64 19.07
CA ALA A 33 -0.69 13.72 19.88
C ALA A 33 -2.21 13.63 20.07
N GLU A 34 -2.95 13.21 19.04
CA GLU A 34 -4.41 13.31 19.02
C GLU A 34 -5.10 11.94 18.99
N VAL A 35 -4.62 11.02 18.16
CA VAL A 35 -5.31 9.74 17.96
C VAL A 35 -4.99 8.77 19.08
N ASP A 36 -3.73 8.56 19.44
CA ASP A 36 -3.32 7.50 20.37
C ASP A 36 -3.79 6.09 19.91
N PRO A 37 -2.96 5.35 19.17
CA PRO A 37 -3.29 4.01 18.69
C PRO A 37 -3.65 2.99 19.79
N SER A 38 -3.26 3.23 21.05
CA SER A 38 -3.59 2.33 22.16
C SER A 38 -5.08 2.28 22.46
N LEU A 39 -5.82 3.35 22.11
CA LEU A 39 -7.28 3.41 22.28
C LEU A 39 -8.03 2.36 21.44
N THR A 40 -7.39 1.78 20.42
CA THR A 40 -7.93 0.65 19.65
C THR A 40 -8.29 -0.53 20.56
N TYR A 41 -7.54 -0.76 21.66
CA TYR A 41 -7.83 -1.83 22.62
C TYR A 41 -9.07 -1.55 23.48
N HIS A 42 -9.45 -0.29 23.65
CA HIS A 42 -10.68 0.09 24.34
C HIS A 42 -11.91 -0.04 23.45
N GLY A 43 -11.73 0.03 22.12
CA GLY A 43 -12.77 -0.20 21.10
C GLY A 43 -13.10 -1.68 20.84
N ALA A 44 -12.51 -2.61 21.59
CA ALA A 44 -12.63 -4.06 21.41
C ALA A 44 -14.05 -4.65 21.46
N GLY A 45 -15.06 -3.87 21.88
CA GLY A 45 -16.47 -4.25 21.79
C GLY A 45 -17.08 -4.07 20.39
N MET A 46 -16.46 -3.28 19.51
CA MET A 46 -16.97 -2.99 18.16
C MET A 46 -16.18 -3.71 17.05
N THR A 47 -14.94 -4.11 17.33
CA THR A 47 -14.08 -4.86 16.40
C THR A 47 -13.38 -6.01 17.13
N SER A 48 -12.88 -7.00 16.41
CA SER A 48 -12.10 -8.08 17.02
C SER A 48 -10.86 -7.53 17.70
N LEU A 49 -10.63 -7.94 18.95
CA LEU A 49 -9.42 -7.61 19.69
C LEU A 49 -8.18 -8.03 18.89
N PRO A 50 -7.10 -7.22 18.86
CA PRO A 50 -5.83 -7.61 18.25
C PRO A 50 -5.14 -8.71 19.08
N ALA A 51 -5.67 -9.93 19.03
CA ALA A 51 -5.13 -11.07 19.75
C ALA A 51 -4.00 -11.72 18.94
N PHE A 52 -2.82 -11.84 19.54
CA PHE A 52 -1.70 -12.57 18.97
C PHE A 52 -1.28 -13.68 19.92
N SER A 53 -1.01 -14.86 19.38
CA SER A 53 -0.34 -15.94 20.08
C SER A 53 0.84 -16.44 19.24
N PRO A 54 2.04 -16.60 19.82
CA PRO A 54 3.16 -17.24 19.15
C PRO A 54 3.00 -18.77 19.03
N ASP A 55 1.87 -19.32 19.51
CA ASP A 55 1.60 -20.75 19.50
C ASP A 55 1.59 -21.33 18.07
N PRO A 56 2.22 -22.49 17.83
CA PRO A 56 2.23 -23.10 16.50
C PRO A 56 0.85 -23.48 15.95
N LEU A 57 -0.14 -23.78 16.78
CA LEU A 57 -1.51 -24.03 16.33
C LEU A 57 -2.14 -22.73 15.84
N PHE A 58 -1.91 -21.61 16.53
CA PHE A 58 -2.35 -20.29 16.09
C PHE A 58 -1.75 -19.93 14.73
N LEU A 59 -0.44 -20.15 14.52
CA LEU A 59 0.19 -19.96 13.23
C LEU A 59 -0.40 -20.87 12.14
N ARG A 60 -0.56 -22.17 12.43
CA ARG A 60 -1.11 -23.15 11.46
C ARG A 60 -2.54 -22.80 11.06
N ASP A 61 -3.37 -22.37 12.00
CA ASP A 61 -4.73 -21.91 11.72
C ASP A 61 -4.72 -20.71 10.75
N HIS A 62 -3.81 -19.75 10.94
CA HIS A 62 -3.66 -18.62 10.03
C HIS A 62 -3.13 -19.04 8.65
N LEU A 63 -2.16 -19.95 8.57
CA LEU A 63 -1.65 -20.44 7.28
C LEU A 63 -2.65 -21.36 6.54
N SER A 64 -3.71 -21.83 7.21
CA SER A 64 -4.69 -22.73 6.60
C SER A 64 -5.66 -22.05 5.63
N ARG A 65 -5.74 -20.70 5.67
CA ARG A 65 -6.75 -19.90 4.97
C ARG A 65 -6.13 -18.75 4.16
N PRO A 66 -6.71 -18.40 3.00
CA PRO A 66 -6.25 -17.25 2.22
C PRO A 66 -6.42 -15.95 3.02
N GLY A 67 -5.43 -15.06 2.94
CA GLY A 67 -5.35 -13.84 3.75
C GLY A 67 -4.83 -14.07 5.17
N GLY A 68 -4.76 -15.31 5.64
CA GLY A 68 -4.37 -15.61 7.00
C GLY A 68 -2.89 -15.34 7.34
N PRO A 69 -1.90 -15.53 6.44
CA PRO A 69 -0.52 -15.10 6.71
C PRO A 69 -0.41 -13.59 6.99
N LEU A 70 -1.18 -12.79 6.25
CA LEU A 70 -1.25 -11.35 6.43
C LEU A 70 -1.97 -10.98 7.73
N ALA A 71 -3.08 -11.66 8.06
CA ALA A 71 -3.77 -11.49 9.32
C ALA A 71 -2.88 -11.86 10.53
N TYR A 72 -2.04 -12.89 10.41
CA TYR A 72 -1.05 -13.24 11.43
C TYR A 72 0.00 -12.13 11.62
N ALA A 73 0.52 -11.59 10.51
CA ALA A 73 1.45 -10.46 10.55
C ALA A 73 0.80 -9.20 11.16
N ALA A 74 -0.47 -8.93 10.82
CA ALA A 74 -1.25 -7.85 11.38
C ALA A 74 -1.44 -8.02 12.90
N ALA A 75 -1.85 -9.20 13.35
CA ALA A 75 -2.02 -9.51 14.77
C ALA A 75 -0.73 -9.29 15.56
N TRP A 76 0.41 -9.72 15.01
CA TRP A 76 1.73 -9.49 15.61
C TRP A 76 2.10 -8.00 15.65
N LEU A 77 1.90 -7.27 14.54
CA LEU A 77 2.19 -5.83 14.47
C LEU A 77 1.29 -5.01 15.40
N SER A 78 0.05 -5.43 15.61
CA SER A 78 -0.87 -4.76 16.52
C SER A 78 -0.46 -4.84 17.98
N GLN A 79 0.38 -5.81 18.37
CA GLN A 79 0.92 -5.86 19.74
C GLN A 79 1.69 -4.58 20.11
N TRP A 80 2.27 -3.89 19.11
CA TRP A 80 2.97 -2.63 19.30
C TRP A 80 2.03 -1.45 19.61
N PHE A 81 0.72 -1.58 19.40
CA PHE A 81 -0.24 -0.51 19.65
C PHE A 81 -0.42 -0.25 21.15
N VAL A 82 0.02 -1.18 22.02
CA VAL A 82 0.10 -0.96 23.47
C VAL A 82 0.96 0.27 23.80
N PHE A 83 1.97 0.56 22.98
CA PHE A 83 2.75 1.77 23.08
C PHE A 83 2.30 2.76 21.99
N PRO A 84 1.67 3.89 22.35
CA PRO A 84 1.06 4.82 21.38
C PRO A 84 2.02 5.22 20.25
N ALA A 85 3.26 5.56 20.61
CA ALA A 85 4.29 5.93 19.65
C ALA A 85 4.70 4.77 18.72
N ALA A 86 4.80 3.54 19.23
CA ALA A 86 5.18 2.40 18.39
C ALA A 86 4.04 2.01 17.43
N GLY A 87 2.79 2.02 17.90
CA GLY A 87 1.63 1.85 17.04
C GLY A 87 1.57 2.91 15.93
N ALA A 88 1.85 4.18 16.27
CA ALA A 88 1.85 5.25 15.29
C ALA A 88 2.91 5.04 14.20
N TRP A 89 4.10 4.55 14.58
CA TRP A 89 5.13 4.17 13.61
C TRP A 89 4.69 3.06 12.67
N VAL A 90 4.00 2.04 13.18
CA VAL A 90 3.45 0.95 12.34
C VAL A 90 2.48 1.52 11.31
N LEU A 91 1.49 2.32 11.75
CA LEU A 91 0.49 2.91 10.87
C LEU A 91 1.10 3.83 9.80
N VAL A 92 2.04 4.71 10.20
CA VAL A 92 2.75 5.60 9.28
C VAL A 92 3.61 4.83 8.29
N ALA A 93 4.25 3.73 8.72
CA ALA A 93 5.02 2.88 7.81
C ALA A 93 4.13 2.22 6.75
N VAL A 94 2.95 1.73 7.13
CA VAL A 94 1.99 1.13 6.20
C VAL A 94 1.42 2.17 5.23
N ALA A 95 1.01 3.35 5.72
CA ALA A 95 0.53 4.45 4.90
C ALA A 95 1.62 4.99 3.95
N GLY A 96 2.85 5.16 4.44
CA GLY A 96 4.00 5.60 3.66
C GLY A 96 4.41 4.60 2.59
N GLY A 97 4.45 3.31 2.92
CA GLY A 97 4.68 2.23 1.95
C GLY A 97 3.63 2.24 0.84
N THR A 98 2.37 2.45 1.21
CA THR A 98 1.24 2.52 0.26
C THR A 98 1.40 3.72 -0.67
N ALA A 99 1.73 4.90 -0.14
CA ALA A 99 1.99 6.08 -0.95
C ALA A 99 3.17 5.87 -1.94
N LEU A 100 4.24 5.22 -1.49
CA LEU A 100 5.40 4.91 -2.34
C LEU A 100 5.04 3.94 -3.46
N ALA A 101 4.24 2.90 -3.16
CA ALA A 101 3.79 1.94 -4.14
C ALA A 101 2.87 2.57 -5.19
N VAL A 102 1.95 3.45 -4.77
CA VAL A 102 1.07 4.19 -5.68
C VAL A 102 1.85 5.18 -6.55
N ASP A 103 2.85 5.87 -6.00
CA ASP A 103 3.76 6.73 -6.79
C ASP A 103 4.54 5.91 -7.83
N ALA A 104 4.99 4.70 -7.47
CA ALA A 104 5.64 3.78 -8.40
C ALA A 104 4.70 3.36 -9.53
N ILE A 105 3.47 2.94 -9.22
CA ILE A 105 2.46 2.57 -10.22
C ILE A 105 2.18 3.75 -11.16
N GLY A 106 1.96 4.94 -10.61
CA GLY A 106 1.69 6.15 -11.42
C GLY A 106 2.83 6.47 -12.39
N ARG A 107 4.09 6.34 -11.94
CA ARG A 107 5.25 6.52 -12.82
C ARG A 107 5.31 5.46 -13.93
N ASP A 108 5.09 4.21 -13.56
CA ASP A 108 5.23 3.07 -14.46
C ASP A 108 4.07 3.01 -15.49
N LEU A 109 2.88 3.53 -15.16
CA LEU A 109 1.72 3.59 -16.06
C LEU A 109 1.61 4.88 -16.89
N ALA A 110 1.74 6.05 -16.26
CA ALA A 110 1.47 7.34 -16.91
C ALA A 110 2.73 8.05 -17.41
N GLY A 111 3.93 7.49 -17.17
CA GLY A 111 5.21 8.13 -17.47
C GLY A 111 5.50 9.39 -16.63
N LYS A 112 4.62 9.74 -15.70
CA LYS A 112 4.73 10.91 -14.82
C LYS A 112 4.16 10.62 -13.43
N THR A 113 4.76 11.20 -12.40
CA THR A 113 4.19 11.19 -11.05
C THR A 113 2.96 12.10 -11.01
N LEU A 114 1.83 11.63 -10.51
CA LEU A 114 0.71 12.47 -10.09
C LEU A 114 0.91 12.80 -8.60
N PRO A 115 1.50 13.96 -8.24
CA PRO A 115 2.03 14.20 -6.90
C PRO A 115 0.97 14.14 -5.80
N GLY A 116 -0.30 14.42 -6.11
CA GLY A 116 -1.41 14.34 -5.15
C GLY A 116 -1.98 12.93 -4.95
N LEU A 117 -1.96 12.10 -6.00
CA LEU A 117 -2.66 10.82 -6.01
C LEU A 117 -2.08 9.83 -4.99
N ARG A 118 -0.77 9.87 -4.76
CA ARG A 118 -0.09 9.01 -3.79
C ARG A 118 -0.53 9.22 -2.34
N TYR A 119 -1.01 10.42 -2.00
CA TYR A 119 -1.43 10.73 -0.63
C TYR A 119 -2.86 10.32 -0.35
N LEU A 120 -3.69 10.16 -1.39
CA LEU A 120 -5.10 9.81 -1.23
C LEU A 120 -5.30 8.48 -0.51
N PRO A 121 -4.72 7.34 -0.95
CA PRO A 121 -4.88 6.08 -0.24
C PRO A 121 -4.22 6.13 1.14
N ALA A 122 -3.04 6.76 1.28
CA ALA A 122 -2.37 6.89 2.58
C ALA A 122 -3.21 7.68 3.60
N ALA A 123 -3.84 8.78 3.18
CA ALA A 123 -4.72 9.58 4.02
C ALA A 123 -6.00 8.81 4.40
N VAL A 124 -6.57 8.03 3.48
CA VAL A 124 -7.73 7.18 3.77
C VAL A 124 -7.41 6.16 4.86
N LEU A 125 -6.25 5.50 4.82
CA LEU A 125 -5.83 4.55 5.86
C LEU A 125 -5.71 5.26 7.22
N LEU A 126 -4.99 6.38 7.26
CA LEU A 126 -4.77 7.16 8.49
C LEU A 126 -6.06 7.74 9.09
N ILE A 127 -7.00 8.18 8.26
CA ILE A 127 -8.32 8.67 8.72
C ILE A 127 -9.15 7.51 9.27
N ALA A 128 -9.07 6.33 8.66
CA ALA A 128 -9.74 5.13 9.17
C ALA A 128 -9.18 4.73 10.55
N ASP A 129 -7.87 4.88 10.78
CA ASP A 129 -7.25 4.62 12.08
C ASP A 129 -7.76 5.54 13.19
N ALA A 130 -8.11 6.79 12.88
CA ALA A 130 -8.72 7.71 13.84
C ALA A 130 -10.14 7.31 14.29
N GLN A 131 -10.75 6.30 13.65
CA GLN A 131 -12.02 5.72 14.11
C GLN A 131 -11.82 4.63 15.17
N TYR A 132 -10.57 4.32 15.55
CA TYR A 132 -10.23 3.25 16.52
C TYR A 132 -10.74 1.86 16.12
N LEU A 133 -10.95 1.65 14.82
CA LEU A 133 -11.35 0.37 14.26
C LEU A 133 -10.09 -0.41 13.85
N HIS A 134 -9.99 -1.66 14.32
CA HIS A 134 -8.84 -2.49 13.98
C HIS A 134 -8.94 -3.03 12.54
N PHE A 135 -8.27 -2.36 11.60
CA PHE A 135 -8.22 -2.75 10.17
C PHE A 135 -6.80 -2.99 9.63
N LEU A 136 -5.83 -3.27 10.51
CA LEU A 136 -4.42 -3.34 10.12
C LEU A 136 -4.16 -4.45 9.08
N ASP A 137 -4.87 -5.57 9.18
CA ASP A 137 -4.85 -6.65 8.18
C ASP A 137 -5.27 -6.15 6.80
N TRP A 138 -6.33 -5.35 6.74
CA TRP A 138 -6.82 -4.75 5.49
C TRP A 138 -5.82 -3.73 4.92
N GLN A 139 -5.23 -2.89 5.77
CA GLN A 139 -4.23 -1.89 5.35
C GLN A 139 -2.95 -2.55 4.83
N LEU A 140 -2.46 -3.59 5.51
CA LEU A 140 -1.33 -4.38 5.02
C LEU A 140 -1.65 -5.08 3.71
N GLY A 141 -2.91 -5.50 3.52
CA GLY A 141 -3.40 -6.07 2.27
C GLY A 141 -3.33 -5.08 1.13
N TRP A 142 -3.76 -3.83 1.37
CA TRP A 142 -3.65 -2.74 0.41
C TRP A 142 -2.19 -2.46 0.06
N LEU A 143 -1.33 -2.30 1.06
CA LEU A 143 0.11 -2.11 0.87
C LEU A 143 0.71 -3.22 0.00
N LEU A 144 0.43 -4.49 0.35
CA LEU A 144 0.93 -5.65 -0.39
C LEU A 144 0.43 -5.66 -1.84
N CYS A 145 -0.83 -5.33 -2.06
CA CYS A 145 -1.44 -5.26 -3.39
C CYS A 145 -0.82 -4.16 -4.26
N PHE A 146 -0.65 -2.94 -3.72
CA PHE A 146 0.01 -1.87 -4.45
C PHE A 146 1.49 -2.18 -4.71
N ALA A 147 2.21 -2.74 -3.73
CA ALA A 147 3.60 -3.11 -3.89
C ALA A 147 3.78 -4.21 -4.94
N ALA A 148 2.93 -5.25 -4.91
CA ALA A 148 2.92 -6.32 -5.89
C ALA A 148 2.60 -5.80 -7.30
N THR A 149 1.64 -4.88 -7.42
CA THR A 149 1.30 -4.22 -8.69
C THR A 149 2.45 -3.39 -9.23
N ALA A 150 3.11 -2.59 -8.37
CA ALA A 150 4.31 -1.83 -8.77
C ALA A 150 5.44 -2.75 -9.24
N LEU A 151 5.63 -3.89 -8.58
CA LEU A 151 6.63 -4.89 -8.99
C LEU A 151 6.23 -5.54 -10.32
N TRP A 152 4.96 -5.89 -10.49
CA TRP A 152 4.41 -6.51 -11.70
C TRP A 152 4.68 -5.68 -12.94
N LEU A 153 4.43 -4.37 -12.88
CA LEU A 153 4.62 -3.46 -14.02
C LEU A 153 6.08 -3.43 -14.50
N ARG A 154 7.04 -3.66 -13.60
CA ARG A 154 8.48 -3.66 -13.86
C ARG A 154 9.02 -4.99 -14.37
N LEU A 155 8.27 -6.08 -14.23
CA LEU A 155 8.73 -7.38 -14.70
C LEU A 155 8.79 -7.43 -16.24
N PRO A 156 9.84 -8.06 -16.81
CA PRO A 156 9.99 -8.19 -18.26
C PRO A 156 8.88 -9.04 -18.86
N ARG A 157 8.46 -8.68 -20.08
CA ARG A 157 7.42 -9.38 -20.82
C ARG A 157 7.91 -10.79 -21.20
N GLY A 158 7.08 -11.82 -21.00
CA GLY A 158 7.34 -13.17 -21.54
C GLY A 158 7.22 -14.36 -20.56
N ARG A 159 6.76 -14.18 -19.32
CA ARG A 159 6.58 -15.29 -18.36
C ARG A 159 5.16 -15.34 -17.77
N PRO A 160 4.14 -15.75 -18.54
CA PRO A 160 2.75 -15.78 -18.07
C PRO A 160 2.55 -16.71 -16.87
N ALA A 161 3.29 -17.83 -16.81
CA ALA A 161 3.24 -18.76 -15.67
C ALA A 161 3.74 -18.12 -14.35
N ALA A 162 4.78 -17.30 -14.41
CA ALA A 162 5.29 -16.60 -13.23
C ALA A 162 4.28 -15.55 -12.71
N GLY A 163 3.50 -14.95 -13.62
CA GLY A 163 2.46 -14.02 -13.25
C GLY A 163 1.22 -14.67 -12.66
N LEU A 164 0.78 -15.79 -13.22
CA LEU A 164 -0.30 -16.57 -12.63
C LEU A 164 0.09 -17.06 -11.23
N LEU A 165 1.33 -17.56 -11.07
CA LEU A 165 1.85 -17.95 -9.76
C LEU A 165 1.89 -16.75 -8.80
N GLY A 166 2.37 -15.59 -9.25
CA GLY A 166 2.38 -14.36 -8.47
C GLY A 166 0.98 -13.94 -8.03
N LEU A 167 -0.02 -14.08 -8.91
CA LEU A 167 -1.42 -13.76 -8.63
C LEU A 167 -2.03 -14.73 -7.60
N VAL A 168 -1.76 -16.03 -7.72
CA VAL A 168 -2.17 -17.05 -6.75
C VAL A 168 -1.51 -16.82 -5.40
N MET A 169 -0.21 -16.51 -5.39
CA MET A 169 0.51 -16.16 -4.15
C MET A 169 -0.06 -14.89 -3.52
N LEU A 170 -0.38 -13.88 -4.33
CA LEU A 170 -0.99 -12.64 -3.83
C LEU A 170 -2.39 -12.91 -3.25
N TYR A 171 -3.19 -13.75 -3.88
CA TYR A 171 -4.49 -14.17 -3.33
C TYR A 171 -4.33 -14.94 -2.01
N TYR A 172 -3.40 -15.89 -1.96
CA TYR A 172 -3.14 -16.64 -0.73
C TYR A 172 -2.67 -15.73 0.41
N LEU A 173 -1.80 -14.75 0.13
CA LEU A 173 -1.28 -13.84 1.13
C LEU A 173 -2.29 -12.77 1.54
N ALA A 174 -2.96 -12.11 0.58
CA ALA A 174 -3.80 -10.94 0.82
C ALA A 174 -5.30 -11.25 0.93
N GLY A 175 -5.72 -12.46 0.59
CA GLY A 175 -7.13 -12.86 0.55
C GLY A 175 -7.94 -11.94 -0.35
N GLY A 176 -9.08 -11.45 0.15
CA GLY A 176 -9.98 -10.55 -0.58
C GLY A 176 -9.37 -9.19 -0.93
N ALA A 177 -8.33 -8.72 -0.24
CA ALA A 177 -7.67 -7.45 -0.55
C ALA A 177 -7.00 -7.46 -1.94
N MET A 178 -6.71 -8.65 -2.47
CA MET A 178 -6.22 -8.87 -3.84
C MET A 178 -7.11 -8.20 -4.91
N LEU A 179 -8.40 -7.99 -4.65
CA LEU A 179 -9.30 -7.29 -5.57
C LEU A 179 -8.81 -5.86 -5.88
N VAL A 180 -8.11 -5.20 -4.95
CA VAL A 180 -7.51 -3.89 -5.19
C VAL A 180 -6.41 -3.98 -6.25
N ALA A 181 -5.51 -4.96 -6.16
CA ALA A 181 -4.49 -5.20 -7.19
C ALA A 181 -5.12 -5.56 -8.54
N ALA A 182 -6.12 -6.45 -8.52
CA ALA A 182 -6.82 -6.87 -9.72
C ALA A 182 -7.49 -5.68 -10.44
N LEU A 183 -8.14 -4.78 -9.69
CA LEU A 183 -8.77 -3.58 -10.24
C LEU A 183 -7.73 -2.63 -10.87
N VAL A 184 -6.63 -2.35 -10.16
CA VAL A 184 -5.59 -1.44 -10.67
C VAL A 184 -4.94 -2.01 -11.93
N LEU A 185 -4.65 -3.31 -11.93
CA LEU A 185 -4.09 -3.99 -13.11
C LEU A 185 -5.08 -4.01 -14.28
N ALA A 186 -6.36 -4.27 -14.04
CA ALA A 186 -7.39 -4.27 -15.08
C ALA A 186 -7.61 -2.89 -15.71
N LEU A 187 -7.52 -1.82 -14.91
CA LEU A 187 -7.70 -0.44 -15.38
C LEU A 187 -6.45 0.16 -16.03
N GLY A 188 -5.28 -0.20 -15.53
CA GLY A 188 -4.03 0.48 -15.84
C GLY A 188 -3.12 -0.26 -16.80
N ASP A 189 -3.12 -1.60 -16.82
CA ASP A 189 -2.15 -2.37 -17.60
C ASP A 189 -2.71 -2.69 -19.01
N PRO A 190 -2.18 -2.07 -20.08
CA PRO A 190 -2.59 -2.39 -21.44
C PRO A 190 -2.27 -3.84 -21.83
N ARG A 191 -1.43 -4.57 -21.07
CA ARG A 191 -1.15 -6.00 -21.27
C ARG A 191 -2.36 -6.89 -20.98
N LEU A 192 -3.28 -6.42 -20.13
CA LEU A 192 -4.44 -7.20 -19.70
C LEU A 192 -5.68 -6.91 -20.54
N GLY A 193 -5.67 -5.87 -21.38
CA GLY A 193 -6.63 -5.68 -22.49
C GLY A 193 -8.12 -5.63 -22.11
N VAL A 194 -8.47 -5.53 -20.82
CA VAL A 194 -9.83 -5.82 -20.37
C VAL A 194 -10.73 -4.58 -20.32
N LEU A 195 -10.23 -3.34 -20.14
CA LEU A 195 -11.13 -2.17 -20.07
C LEU A 195 -10.61 -0.81 -20.58
N TRP A 196 -9.46 -0.70 -21.26
CA TRP A 196 -8.95 0.61 -21.70
C TRP A 196 -9.09 0.84 -23.22
N PRO A 197 -10.17 1.46 -23.71
CA PRO A 197 -10.23 2.01 -25.05
C PRO A 197 -9.60 3.42 -25.06
N ALA A 198 -8.29 3.57 -24.84
CA ALA A 198 -7.62 4.85 -25.15
C ALA A 198 -6.84 4.81 -26.44
N ALA A 199 -7.56 4.49 -27.51
CA ALA A 199 -7.26 5.07 -28.81
C ALA A 199 -7.69 6.57 -28.90
N VAL A 200 -8.08 7.23 -27.80
CA VAL A 200 -8.81 8.52 -27.85
C VAL A 200 -8.02 9.75 -27.36
N LEU A 201 -6.84 9.61 -26.74
CA LEU A 201 -6.13 10.78 -26.16
C LEU A 201 -4.65 10.95 -26.51
N VAL A 202 -4.10 10.14 -27.42
CA VAL A 202 -2.77 10.43 -28.00
C VAL A 202 -3.01 11.11 -29.34
N PRO A 203 -2.84 12.45 -29.47
CA PRO A 203 -2.82 13.05 -30.79
C PRO A 203 -1.63 12.48 -31.55
N GLU A 204 -1.90 11.91 -32.72
CA GLU A 204 -0.86 11.42 -33.61
C GLU A 204 0.18 12.53 -33.88
N PRO A 205 1.48 12.19 -33.89
CA PRO A 205 2.48 13.14 -34.35
C PRO A 205 2.21 13.42 -35.83
N ARG A 206 1.78 14.66 -36.14
CA ARG A 206 1.73 15.14 -37.52
C ARG A 206 3.14 15.12 -38.08
N THR A 207 3.39 14.22 -39.03
CA THR A 207 4.50 14.27 -39.98
C THR A 207 4.45 15.53 -40.81
#